data_AF-L0J7X7-F1
#
_entry.id   AF-L0J7X7-F1
#
_cell.length_a   1.000
_cell.length_b   1.000
_cell.length_c   1.000
_cell.angle_alpha   90.00
_cell.angle_beta   90.00
_cell.angle_gamma   90.00
#
_symmetry.space_group_name_H-M   'P 1'
#
loop_
_entity.id
_entity.type
_entity.pdbx_description
1 polymer ?
#
loop_
_entity_poly.entity_id
_entity_poly.type
_entity_poly.pdbx_seq_one_letter_code
_entity_poly.pdbx_strand_id
1 'polypeptide(L)' 'MTTEITIVRRDGSDDAEITITLPGGQSRRLTISEQSEEYNRFSDGLDELWNLGKE' A
#
# COMPACT_ATOMS: atom_id res chain seq x y z
N MET A 1 10.85 -14.04 12.25
CA MET A 1 10.81 -12.55 12.23
C MET A 1 9.97 -12.15 11.04
N THR A 2 9.03 -11.23 11.22
CA THR A 2 8.04 -10.88 10.19
C THR A 2 8.13 -9.40 9.90
N THR A 3 8.13 -9.05 8.62
CA THR A 3 7.91 -7.67 8.16
C THR A 3 6.42 -7.48 8.00
N GLU A 4 5.89 -6.40 8.56
CA GLU A 4 4.50 -6.01 8.37
C GLU A 4 4.43 -4.88 7.35
N ILE A 5 3.55 -5.05 6.36
CA ILE A 5 3.27 -4.02 5.36
C ILE A 5 1.80 -3.63 5.55
N THR A 6 1.57 -2.39 5.95
CA THR A 6 0.23 -1.79 6.03
C THR A 6 0.05 -0.86 4.85
N ILE A 7 -1.05 -1.04 4.13
CA ILE A 7 -1.41 -0.24 2.97
C ILE A 7 -2.77 0.37 3.26
N VAL A 8 -2.86 1.70 3.14
CA VAL A 8 -4.11 2.43 3.35
C VAL A 8 -4.40 3.26 2.10
N ARG A 9 -5.50 2.92 1.43
CA ARG A 9 -6.18 3.80 0.46
C ARG A 9 -7.30 4.48 1.22
N ARG A 10 -7.27 5.80 1.34
CA ARG A 10 -8.35 6.56 1.99
C ARG A 10 -9.31 7.03 0.90
N ASP A 11 -10.55 6.55 0.95
CA ASP A 11 -11.59 7.02 0.03
C ASP A 11 -11.75 8.53 0.13
N GLY A 12 -11.64 9.24 -1.00
CA GLY A 12 -11.71 10.70 -1.07
C GLY A 12 -10.43 11.44 -0.68
N SER A 13 -9.32 10.73 -0.49
CA SER A 13 -7.96 11.28 -0.38
C SER A 13 -7.19 10.83 -1.61
N ASP A 14 -6.71 11.79 -2.40
CA ASP A 14 -6.00 11.56 -3.67
C ASP A 14 -4.65 10.83 -3.52
N ASP A 15 -4.33 10.19 -2.38
CA ASP A 15 -3.02 9.58 -2.13
C ASP A 15 -3.17 8.22 -1.41
N ALA A 16 -2.32 7.26 -1.76
CA ALA A 16 -2.11 6.02 -1.02
C ALA A 16 -0.95 6.15 -0.03
N GLU A 17 -1.10 5.58 1.17
CA GLU A 17 -0.02 5.48 2.16
C GLU A 17 0.41 4.03 2.36
N ILE A 18 1.71 3.79 2.27
CA ILE A 18 2.35 2.51 2.53
C ILE A 18 3.26 2.66 3.74
N THR A 19 3.04 1.85 4.77
CA THR A 19 3.90 1.75 5.93
C THR A 19 4.53 0.36 5.99
N ILE A 20 5.87 0.30 6.03
CA ILE A 20 6.64 -0.93 6.16
C ILE A 20 7.29 -0.94 7.53
N THR A 21 6.92 -1.90 8.37
CA THR A 21 7.48 -2.12 9.70
C THR A 21 8.39 -3.33 9.69
N LEU A 22 9.67 -3.09 9.94
CA LEU A 22 10.70 -4.11 10.00
C LEU A 22 10.72 -4.80 11.38
N PRO A 23 11.21 -6.05 11.44
CA PRO A 23 11.52 -6.69 12.70
C PRO A 23 12.46 -5.81 13.54
N GLY A 24 12.06 -5.49 14.78
CA GLY A 24 12.77 -4.53 15.63
C GLY A 24 12.14 -3.14 15.70
N GLY A 25 11.00 -2.93 15.04
CA GLY A 25 10.13 -1.76 15.23
C GLY A 25 10.51 -0.53 14.41
N GLN A 26 11.50 -0.64 13.51
CA GLN A 26 11.80 0.42 12.54
C GLN A 26 10.70 0.46 11.48
N SER A 27 10.06 1.62 11.31
CA SER A 27 9.03 1.85 10.29
C SER A 27 9.50 2.84 9.21
N ARG A 28 9.14 2.58 7.95
CA ARG A 28 9.27 3.52 6.84
C ARG A 28 7.90 3.81 6.24
N ARG A 29 7.63 5.06 5.89
CA ARG A 29 6.39 5.51 5.24
C ARG A 29 6.69 6.00 3.83
N LEU A 30 5.85 5.63 2.88
CA LEU A 30 5.81 6.14 1.52
C LEU A 30 4.39 6.63 1.21
N THR A 31 4.29 7.82 0.63
CA THR A 31 3.04 8.35 0.10
C THR A 31 3.14 8.36 -1.42
N ILE A 32 2.12 7.84 -2.10
CA ILE A 32 2.02 7.82 -3.56
C ILE A 32 0.77 8.60 -3.94
N SER A 33 0.93 9.60 -4.82
CA SER A 33 -0.19 10.42 -5.25
C SER A 33 -0.96 9.78 -6.39
N GLU A 34 -2.28 9.83 -6.36
CA GLU A 34 -3.24 9.33 -7.36
C GLU A 34 -3.01 9.93 -8.74
N GLN A 35 -2.45 11.13 -8.80
CA GLN A 35 -2.08 11.76 -10.06
C GLN A 35 -0.82 11.16 -10.71
N SER A 36 -0.12 10.25 -10.01
CA SER A 36 1.12 9.65 -10.46
C SER A 36 0.89 8.31 -11.17
N GLU A 37 1.76 7.99 -12.15
CA GLU A 37 1.71 6.69 -12.83
C GLU A 37 1.98 5.53 -11.87
N GLU A 38 2.79 5.77 -10.84
CA GLU A 38 3.10 4.80 -9.79
C GLU A 38 1.85 4.41 -9.00
N TYR A 39 0.93 5.34 -8.75
CA TYR A 39 -0.33 5.02 -8.08
C TYR A 39 -1.20 4.09 -8.92
N ASN A 40 -1.34 4.34 -10.22
CA ASN A 40 -2.12 3.47 -11.09
C ASN A 40 -1.57 2.04 -11.10
N ARG A 41 -0.26 1.87 -11.29
CA ARG A 41 0.39 0.54 -11.25
C ARG A 41 0.25 -0.14 -9.89
N PHE A 42 0.35 0.64 -8.80
CA PHE A 42 0.19 0.13 -7.45
C PHE A 42 -1.27 -0.27 -7.16
N SER A 43 -2.23 0.52 -7.63
CA SER A 43 -3.66 0.28 -7.46
C SER A 43 -4.09 -1.02 -8.14
N ASP A 44 -3.67 -1.23 -9.39
CA ASP A 44 -3.98 -2.44 -10.15
C ASP A 44 -3.47 -3.71 -9.42
N GLY A 45 -2.22 -3.68 -8.93
CA GLY A 45 -1.65 -4.80 -8.18
C GLY A 45 -2.35 -5.07 -6.84
N LEU A 46 -2.84 -4.03 -6.15
CA LEU A 46 -3.63 -4.22 -4.93
C LEU A 46 -4.98 -4.85 -5.21
N ASP A 47 -5.64 -4.44 -6.28
CA ASP A 47 -6.94 -4.97 -6.66
C ASP A 47 -6.81 -6.46 -7.03
N GLU A 48 -5.71 -6.86 -7.70
CA GLU A 48 -5.38 -8.28 -7.94
C GLU A 48 -5.18 -9.07 -6.64
N LEU A 49 -4.38 -8.55 -5.69
CA LEU A 49 -4.17 -9.20 -4.39
C LEU A 49 -5.48 -9.36 -3.60
N TRP A 50 -6.34 -8.34 -3.65
CA TRP A 50 -7.64 -8.37 -2.99
C TRP A 50 -8.57 -9.43 -3.60
N ASN A 51 -8.50 -9.64 -4.92
CA ASN A 51 -9.26 -10.66 -5.61
C ASN A 51 -8.73 -12.07 -5.30
N LEU A 52 -7.41 -12.26 -5.19
CA LEU A 52 -6.80 -13.54 -4.78
C LEU A 52 -7.24 -13.98 -3.38
N GLY A 53 -7.48 -13.04 -2.46
CA GLY A 53 -7.96 -13.35 -1.11
C GLY A 53 -9.44 -13.72 -1.02
N LYS A 54 -10.20 -13.59 -2.12
CA LYS A 54 -11.64 -13.92 -2.19
C LYS A 54 -11.94 -15.28 -2.81
N GLU A 55 -10.95 -15.93 -3.41
CA GLU A 55 -11.00 -17.34 -3.86
C GLU A 55 -10.66 -18.29 -2.70
#